data_AF-A0A368N5J2-F1
#
_entry.id   AF-A0A368N5J2-F1
#
_cell.length_a   1.000
_cell.length_b   1.000
_cell.length_c   1.000
_cell.angle_alpha   90.00
_cell.angle_beta   90.00
_cell.angle_gamma   90.00
#
_symmetry.space_group_name_H-M   'P 1'
#
loop_
_entity.id
_entity.type
_entity.pdbx_description
1 polymer ?
#
loop_
_entity_poly.entity_id
_entity_poly.type
_entity_poly.pdbx_seq_one_letter_code
_entity_poly.pdbx_strand_id
1 'polypeptide(L)'
;MSYSISRRTLLRGMTALAGSFAAPSLVTGFGNAQAAYRTSKPNLPTGFGKGKSVAILGAGVAGLTAALTLARSGFSVQVFEADNRYGGRSLTVRPTNEHYKSWWFKNYPGTQEFSEMYVDRYQETADSPAPDLQICQFMDDAWAAKKYAGNPVELYLNAGPGRIPSNHVNLIALCQEIGVALEPYFFQSMSNLMQSKEFNNGAPVSFAQVTFSLYNEMAEMMYKVTKEGVMLQGDAGVVTKDKLEKLYRVFGDLTATGGAQETTRLGFSHLPGGWRDAPKTRETIPLDKILDSRFIGDPDENPELAPGSFLFNNFNTDWQPSLMQPVGGMDRIWQQLLLQDVPATALWKKGSKPRHPKVGHLVLLKTKAAKIASAGEKVVITFETAGRKPEQAQFDFCISTMAPSLLNNIIGDYPVPADFRKGLEAFSKTGQWGDKTPDLWTPAIKVGWQGKDRFWETDNEIYGGISWTTDIIGQIWYPSEDFTAHTGVLTGAYNRGPLAVDYAKLNNTQRVETARKGLGLLHPGKTDQVYRGVSIAWQYMPHQVGGWASDTASTDSTKQAYQQITTFEKNARFFCAGDTWSYLPGWQEGSVTSAYCAVNAIARTMDPAKYSDCACFQ
;
A
#
# COMPACT_ATOMS: atom_id res chain seq x y z
N MET A 1 7.80 16.15 -54.69
CA MET A 1 6.46 15.79 -54.20
C MET A 1 6.44 15.98 -52.69
N SER A 2 5.78 17.01 -52.18
CA SER A 2 5.63 17.21 -50.73
C SER A 2 4.44 16.38 -50.24
N TYR A 3 4.69 15.42 -49.33
CA TYR A 3 3.61 14.70 -48.67
C TYR A 3 2.95 15.62 -47.63
N SER A 4 1.82 16.24 -47.99
CA SER A 4 1.02 16.99 -47.02
C SER A 4 0.15 16.01 -46.22
N ILE A 5 0.51 15.80 -44.95
CA ILE A 5 -0.36 15.09 -44.01
C ILE A 5 -1.55 16.00 -43.69
N SER A 6 -2.77 15.56 -44.00
CA SER A 6 -3.97 16.36 -43.71
C SER A 6 -4.14 16.56 -42.19
N ARG A 7 -4.63 17.74 -41.75
CA ARG A 7 -4.98 17.98 -40.33
C ARG A 7 -5.89 16.89 -39.75
N ARG A 8 -6.72 16.25 -40.57
CA ARG A 8 -7.61 15.15 -40.16
C ARG A 8 -6.84 13.84 -39.92
N THR A 9 -5.78 13.60 -40.68
CA THR A 9 -4.86 12.47 -40.49
C THR A 9 -3.96 12.69 -39.28
N LEU A 10 -3.48 13.92 -39.07
CA LEU A 10 -2.73 14.31 -37.87
C LEU A 10 -3.60 14.17 -36.61
N LEU A 11 -4.84 14.67 -36.65
CA LEU A 11 -5.79 14.54 -35.54
C LEU A 11 -6.18 13.08 -35.31
N ARG A 12 -6.41 12.26 -36.35
CA ARG A 12 -6.63 10.80 -36.18
C ARG A 12 -5.41 10.09 -35.58
N GLY A 13 -4.20 10.49 -35.95
CA GLY A 13 -2.95 9.99 -35.37
C GLY A 13 -2.77 10.42 -33.90
N MET A 14 -3.12 11.66 -33.56
CA MET A 14 -3.08 12.15 -32.17
C MET A 14 -4.20 11.58 -31.30
N THR A 15 -5.38 11.30 -31.86
CA THR A 15 -6.47 10.64 -31.13
C THR A 15 -6.15 9.16 -30.92
N ALA A 16 -5.47 8.52 -31.87
CA ALA A 16 -4.92 7.18 -31.68
C ALA A 16 -3.84 7.16 -30.60
N LEU A 17 -2.96 8.17 -30.53
CA LEU A 17 -1.98 8.31 -29.44
C LEU A 17 -2.63 8.63 -28.08
N ALA A 18 -3.65 9.50 -28.05
CA ALA A 18 -4.41 9.82 -26.84
C ALA A 18 -5.21 8.62 -26.28
N GLY A 19 -5.68 7.72 -27.17
CA GLY A 19 -6.29 6.45 -26.80
C GLY A 19 -5.29 5.33 -26.48
N SER A 20 -3.99 5.54 -26.72
CA SER A 20 -2.92 4.55 -26.50
C SER A 20 -2.20 4.69 -25.16
N PHE A 21 -2.58 5.65 -24.31
CA PHE A 21 -1.98 5.81 -22.98
C PHE A 21 -2.39 4.73 -21.97
N ALA A 22 -3.29 3.82 -22.34
CA ALA A 22 -3.70 2.67 -21.54
C ALA A 22 -2.67 1.52 -21.46
N ALA A 23 -1.53 1.62 -22.15
CA ALA A 23 -0.42 0.66 -21.99
C ALA A 23 0.93 1.36 -22.18
N PRO A 24 1.52 1.94 -21.11
CA PRO A 24 2.86 2.57 -21.20
C PRO A 24 3.96 1.62 -21.70
N SER A 25 3.74 0.31 -21.63
CA SER A 25 4.65 -0.73 -22.11
C SER A 25 4.65 -0.92 -23.64
N LEU A 26 3.60 -0.51 -24.37
CA LEU A 26 3.52 -0.71 -25.83
C LEU A 26 3.97 0.51 -26.65
N VAL A 27 3.91 1.71 -26.09
CA VAL A 27 4.17 2.97 -26.83
C VAL A 27 5.63 3.42 -26.75
N THR A 28 6.39 2.98 -25.75
CA THR A 28 7.71 3.56 -25.46
C THR A 28 8.90 2.86 -26.13
N GLY A 29 8.68 1.78 -26.91
CA GLY A 29 9.80 1.06 -27.53
C GLY A 29 10.74 0.35 -26.53
N PHE A 30 10.44 0.36 -25.23
CA PHE A 30 11.19 -0.32 -24.17
C PHE A 30 10.92 -1.83 -24.08
N GLY A 31 10.20 -2.43 -25.03
CA GLY A 31 9.97 -3.88 -25.07
C GLY A 31 11.26 -4.72 -25.01
N ASN A 32 12.39 -4.13 -25.43
CA ASN A 32 13.73 -4.75 -25.39
C ASN A 32 14.69 -4.13 -24.36
N ALA A 33 14.24 -3.20 -23.51
CA ALA A 33 15.07 -2.53 -22.50
C ALA A 33 14.36 -2.55 -21.14
N GLN A 34 14.11 -3.78 -20.66
CA GLN A 34 13.68 -4.03 -19.29
C GLN A 34 14.87 -3.90 -18.33
N ALA A 35 14.66 -3.25 -17.18
CA ALA A 35 15.69 -3.21 -16.15
C ALA A 35 15.90 -4.62 -15.56
N ALA A 36 17.16 -4.99 -15.37
CA ALA A 36 17.56 -6.25 -14.76
C ALA A 36 17.61 -6.10 -13.23
N TYR A 37 16.49 -6.33 -12.56
CA TYR A 37 16.42 -6.34 -11.10
C TYR A 37 17.03 -7.64 -10.55
N ARG A 38 17.76 -7.54 -9.43
CA ARG A 38 18.12 -8.72 -8.64
C ARG A 38 16.94 -9.07 -7.73
N THR A 39 16.22 -10.12 -8.09
CA THR A 39 14.99 -10.56 -7.42
C THR A 39 15.16 -11.95 -6.79
N SER A 40 14.31 -12.30 -5.84
CA SER A 40 14.17 -13.65 -5.27
C SER A 40 13.26 -14.57 -6.11
N LYS A 41 12.81 -14.12 -7.28
CA LYS A 41 11.93 -14.90 -8.17
C LYS A 41 12.52 -16.29 -8.49
N PRO A 42 11.75 -17.37 -8.34
CA PRO A 42 12.18 -18.72 -8.67
C PRO A 42 12.58 -18.86 -10.15
N ASN A 43 13.75 -19.44 -10.40
CA ASN A 43 14.19 -19.81 -11.75
C ASN A 43 13.87 -21.29 -12.03
N LEU A 44 12.60 -21.58 -12.31
CA LEU A 44 12.13 -22.94 -12.60
C LEU A 44 11.99 -23.15 -14.12
N PRO A 45 12.49 -24.27 -14.68
CA PRO A 45 12.37 -24.55 -16.11
C PRO A 45 10.91 -24.76 -16.51
N THR A 46 10.60 -24.49 -17.79
CA THR A 46 9.28 -24.76 -18.35
C THR A 46 8.97 -26.26 -18.24
N GLY A 47 7.87 -26.61 -17.55
CA GLY A 47 7.47 -27.99 -17.33
C GLY A 47 8.02 -28.64 -16.07
N PHE A 48 8.74 -27.92 -15.21
CA PHE A 48 9.19 -28.40 -13.89
C PHE A 48 8.07 -29.07 -13.08
N GLY A 49 6.88 -28.46 -13.08
CA GLY A 49 5.70 -28.95 -12.35
C GLY A 49 4.83 -29.95 -13.10
N LYS A 50 5.27 -30.49 -14.24
CA LYS A 50 4.42 -31.33 -15.11
C LYS A 50 3.84 -32.52 -14.34
N GLY A 51 2.51 -32.63 -14.35
CA GLY A 51 1.79 -33.70 -13.65
C GLY A 51 1.62 -33.49 -12.14
N LYS A 52 2.06 -32.34 -11.60
CA LYS A 52 1.86 -31.94 -10.21
C LYS A 52 0.79 -30.86 -10.13
N SER A 53 0.06 -30.87 -9.01
CA SER A 53 -1.07 -29.99 -8.75
C SER A 53 -0.88 -29.18 -7.46
N VAL A 54 -1.27 -27.90 -7.48
CA VAL A 54 -1.13 -26.99 -6.34
C VAL A 54 -2.47 -26.31 -6.04
N ALA A 55 -2.93 -26.42 -4.80
CA ALA A 55 -3.99 -25.56 -4.27
C ALA A 55 -3.39 -24.27 -3.72
N ILE A 56 -4.03 -23.13 -3.98
CA ILE A 56 -3.69 -21.84 -3.40
C ILE A 56 -4.92 -21.31 -2.65
N LEU A 57 -4.78 -21.01 -1.37
CA LEU A 57 -5.87 -20.52 -0.53
C LEU A 57 -5.74 -18.99 -0.41
N GLY A 58 -6.55 -18.26 -1.16
CA GLY A 58 -6.56 -16.79 -1.24
C GLY A 58 -6.04 -16.24 -2.58
N ALA A 59 -6.78 -15.29 -3.15
CA ALA A 59 -6.47 -14.59 -4.40
C ALA A 59 -5.99 -13.15 -4.14
N GLY A 60 -5.25 -12.94 -3.05
CA GLY A 60 -4.45 -11.74 -2.82
C GLY A 60 -3.19 -11.69 -3.69
N VAL A 61 -2.40 -10.63 -3.54
CA VAL A 61 -1.16 -10.42 -4.33
C VAL A 61 -0.21 -11.61 -4.24
N ALA A 62 0.01 -12.17 -3.04
CA ALA A 62 0.85 -13.35 -2.86
C ALA A 62 0.32 -14.58 -3.61
N GLY A 63 -0.97 -14.87 -3.48
CA GLY A 63 -1.61 -16.05 -4.09
C GLY A 63 -1.60 -15.98 -5.61
N LEU A 64 -1.91 -14.82 -6.18
CA LEU A 64 -1.88 -14.61 -7.63
C LEU A 64 -0.46 -14.63 -8.21
N THR A 65 0.52 -14.11 -7.46
CA THR A 65 1.94 -14.20 -7.82
C THR A 65 2.43 -15.66 -7.85
N ALA A 66 2.09 -16.43 -6.81
CA ALA A 66 2.40 -17.86 -6.75
C ALA A 66 1.70 -18.63 -7.88
N ALA A 67 0.43 -18.33 -8.15
CA ALA A 67 -0.36 -18.97 -9.20
C ALA A 67 0.27 -18.76 -10.59
N LEU A 68 0.65 -17.52 -10.92
CA LEU A 68 1.32 -17.20 -12.17
C LEU A 68 2.63 -17.96 -12.32
N THR A 69 3.46 -17.93 -11.28
CA THR A 69 4.79 -18.56 -11.30
C THR A 69 4.67 -20.07 -11.47
N LEU A 70 3.84 -20.74 -10.66
CA LEU A 70 3.62 -22.19 -10.74
C LEU A 70 2.98 -22.61 -12.07
N ALA A 71 1.99 -21.87 -12.56
CA ALA A 71 1.34 -22.17 -13.83
C ALA A 71 2.33 -22.10 -15.01
N ARG A 72 3.19 -21.07 -15.05
CA ARG A 72 4.26 -20.93 -16.07
C ARG A 72 5.32 -22.02 -15.95
N SER A 73 5.58 -22.52 -14.75
CA SER A 73 6.47 -23.66 -14.51
C SER A 73 5.83 -25.03 -14.80
N GLY A 74 4.56 -25.09 -15.24
CA GLY A 74 3.91 -26.31 -15.71
C GLY A 74 3.08 -27.07 -14.68
N PHE A 75 2.85 -26.50 -13.49
CA PHE A 75 1.92 -27.06 -12.51
C PHE A 75 0.47 -26.85 -12.95
N SER A 76 -0.40 -27.77 -12.55
CA SER A 76 -1.84 -27.52 -12.49
C SER A 76 -2.16 -26.73 -11.23
N VAL A 77 -2.91 -25.64 -11.33
CA VAL A 77 -3.16 -24.71 -10.23
C VAL A 77 -4.66 -24.47 -10.05
N GLN A 78 -5.10 -24.41 -8.80
CA GLN A 78 -6.44 -23.96 -8.41
C GLN A 78 -6.32 -22.98 -7.25
N VAL A 79 -6.82 -21.76 -7.43
CA VAL A 79 -6.91 -20.73 -6.39
C VAL A 79 -8.34 -20.72 -5.85
N PHE A 80 -8.48 -20.74 -4.53
CA PHE A 80 -9.76 -20.64 -3.81
C PHE A 80 -9.82 -19.32 -3.07
N GLU A 81 -10.77 -18.46 -3.42
CA GLU A 81 -10.99 -17.16 -2.78
C GLU A 81 -12.34 -17.15 -2.08
N ALA A 82 -12.33 -16.84 -0.79
CA ALA A 82 -13.53 -16.85 0.03
C ALA A 82 -14.44 -15.66 -0.30
N ASP A 83 -13.84 -14.51 -0.62
CA ASP A 83 -14.54 -13.27 -0.92
C ASP A 83 -15.17 -13.31 -2.34
N ASN A 84 -16.03 -12.33 -2.62
CA ASN A 84 -16.64 -12.12 -3.93
C ASN A 84 -15.78 -11.26 -4.88
N ARG A 85 -14.54 -10.95 -4.48
CA ARG A 85 -13.59 -10.09 -5.18
C ARG A 85 -12.17 -10.63 -5.07
N TYR A 86 -11.29 -10.11 -5.91
CA TYR A 86 -9.86 -10.43 -5.88
C TYR A 86 -9.07 -9.44 -4.99
N GLY A 87 -7.77 -9.70 -4.82
CA GLY A 87 -6.80 -8.72 -4.33
C GLY A 87 -6.59 -8.68 -2.82
N GLY A 88 -7.49 -9.28 -2.03
CA GLY A 88 -7.38 -9.34 -0.57
C GLY A 88 -7.35 -7.92 0.03
N ARG A 89 -6.28 -7.58 0.75
CA ARG A 89 -6.09 -6.23 1.33
C ARG A 89 -5.75 -5.14 0.31
N SER A 90 -5.33 -5.52 -0.91
CA SER A 90 -5.10 -4.56 -1.99
C SER A 90 -6.44 -4.15 -2.62
N LEU A 91 -7.12 -3.20 -1.99
CA LEU A 91 -8.44 -2.72 -2.41
C LEU A 91 -8.35 -1.28 -2.90
N THR A 92 -8.85 -1.04 -4.12
CA THR A 92 -9.07 0.30 -4.67
C THR A 92 -10.55 0.44 -5.02
N VAL A 93 -11.21 1.42 -4.41
CA VAL A 93 -12.65 1.65 -4.55
C VAL A 93 -12.92 2.73 -5.59
N ARG A 94 -13.87 2.51 -6.50
CA ARG A 94 -14.17 3.38 -7.65
C ARG A 94 -15.66 3.74 -7.78
N PRO A 95 -16.03 4.82 -8.51
CA PRO A 95 -17.42 5.22 -8.73
C PRO A 95 -18.38 4.11 -9.17
N THR A 96 -19.56 4.03 -8.57
CA THR A 96 -20.59 3.06 -8.99
C THR A 96 -21.34 3.45 -10.28
N ASN A 97 -21.20 4.71 -10.73
CA ASN A 97 -21.93 5.20 -11.90
C ASN A 97 -21.64 4.39 -13.17
N GLU A 98 -22.69 3.95 -13.88
CA GLU A 98 -22.56 3.07 -15.06
C GLU A 98 -21.77 3.68 -16.23
N HIS A 99 -21.87 4.99 -16.46
CA HIS A 99 -21.06 5.65 -17.50
C HIS A 99 -19.59 5.65 -17.12
N TYR A 100 -19.29 5.92 -15.85
CA TYR A 100 -17.95 5.89 -15.33
C TYR A 100 -17.35 4.48 -15.39
N LYS A 101 -18.10 3.47 -14.94
CA LYS A 101 -17.71 2.06 -15.01
C LYS A 101 -17.46 1.60 -16.45
N SER A 102 -18.34 1.98 -17.37
CA SER A 102 -18.19 1.69 -18.80
C SER A 102 -16.95 2.37 -19.39
N TRP A 103 -16.69 3.63 -19.01
CA TRP A 103 -15.46 4.34 -19.38
C TRP A 103 -14.22 3.59 -18.86
N TRP A 104 -14.23 3.15 -17.60
CA TRP A 104 -13.09 2.43 -17.01
C TRP A 104 -12.79 1.13 -17.75
N PHE A 105 -13.78 0.27 -17.97
CA PHE A 105 -13.60 -0.98 -18.73
C PHE A 105 -13.10 -0.74 -20.15
N LYS A 106 -13.52 0.35 -20.79
CA LYS A 106 -13.05 0.73 -22.12
C LYS A 106 -11.57 1.16 -22.10
N ASN A 107 -11.14 1.88 -21.07
CA ASN A 107 -9.76 2.37 -20.94
C ASN A 107 -8.80 1.34 -20.36
N TYR A 108 -9.29 0.24 -19.77
CA TYR A 108 -8.48 -0.88 -19.33
C TYR A 108 -8.90 -2.17 -20.02
N PRO A 109 -8.51 -2.38 -21.29
CA PRO A 109 -8.90 -3.55 -22.08
C PRO A 109 -8.56 -4.89 -21.39
N GLY A 110 -9.39 -5.91 -21.62
CA GLY A 110 -9.22 -7.24 -21.03
C GLY A 110 -9.82 -7.39 -19.64
N THR A 111 -10.01 -6.29 -18.90
CA THR A 111 -10.64 -6.34 -17.57
C THR A 111 -12.12 -6.77 -17.61
N GLN A 112 -12.81 -6.66 -18.76
CA GLN A 112 -14.18 -7.19 -18.91
C GLN A 112 -14.26 -8.72 -18.79
N GLU A 113 -13.14 -9.43 -18.99
CA GLU A 113 -13.09 -10.89 -18.84
C GLU A 113 -13.32 -11.33 -17.39
N PHE A 114 -12.99 -10.45 -16.43
CA PHE A 114 -13.16 -10.67 -15.00
C PHE A 114 -13.80 -9.42 -14.38
N SER A 115 -15.13 -9.30 -14.49
CA SER A 115 -15.87 -8.09 -14.09
C SER A 115 -15.66 -7.65 -12.64
N GLU A 116 -15.34 -8.58 -11.76
CA GLU A 116 -15.07 -8.44 -10.33
C GLU A 116 -13.71 -7.74 -10.07
N MET A 117 -12.96 -7.39 -11.12
CA MET A 117 -11.85 -6.44 -11.03
C MET A 117 -12.30 -5.03 -10.64
N TYR A 118 -13.53 -4.64 -11.01
CA TYR A 118 -14.05 -3.30 -10.71
C TYR A 118 -14.80 -3.29 -9.38
N VAL A 119 -14.16 -2.75 -8.34
CA VAL A 119 -14.77 -2.67 -7.01
C VAL A 119 -15.39 -1.28 -6.79
N ASP A 120 -16.72 -1.23 -6.80
CA ASP A 120 -17.51 -0.02 -6.52
C ASP A 120 -18.25 -0.07 -5.18
N ARG A 121 -18.22 -1.23 -4.52
CA ARG A 121 -18.88 -1.49 -3.26
C ARG A 121 -18.18 -2.58 -2.47
N TYR A 122 -18.30 -2.51 -1.16
CA TYR A 122 -17.80 -3.51 -0.22
C TYR A 122 -18.61 -3.47 1.07
N GLN A 123 -18.46 -4.47 1.92
CA GLN A 123 -19.23 -4.58 3.15
C GLN A 123 -18.34 -5.10 4.28
N GLU A 124 -18.41 -4.44 5.44
CA GLU A 124 -17.83 -4.96 6.67
C GLU A 124 -18.70 -6.11 7.22
N THR A 125 -18.16 -6.91 8.14
CA THR A 125 -18.87 -8.03 8.75
C THR A 125 -20.05 -7.55 9.59
N ALA A 126 -21.01 -8.46 9.86
CA ALA A 126 -22.24 -8.13 10.56
C ALA A 126 -22.02 -7.64 12.02
N ASP A 127 -20.88 -7.96 12.62
CA ASP A 127 -20.44 -7.49 13.94
C ASP A 127 -19.74 -6.12 13.91
N SER A 128 -19.54 -5.54 12.72
CA SER A 128 -19.07 -4.16 12.59
C SER A 128 -20.12 -3.15 13.06
N PRO A 129 -19.71 -2.03 13.67
CA PRO A 129 -20.56 -0.84 13.83
C PRO A 129 -20.99 -0.16 12.52
N ALA A 130 -20.41 -0.55 11.39
CA ALA A 130 -20.75 -0.08 10.04
C ALA A 130 -21.02 -1.27 9.07
N PRO A 131 -21.99 -2.15 9.35
CA PRO A 131 -22.19 -3.40 8.60
C PRO A 131 -22.92 -3.18 7.27
N ASP A 132 -23.48 -1.99 7.05
CA ASP A 132 -24.21 -1.66 5.83
C ASP A 132 -23.27 -1.61 4.62
N LEU A 133 -23.81 -2.06 3.46
CA LEU A 133 -23.10 -2.03 2.18
C LEU A 133 -22.60 -0.62 1.88
N GLN A 134 -21.28 -0.47 1.79
CA GLN A 134 -20.63 0.76 1.35
C GLN A 134 -20.65 0.81 -0.17
N ILE A 135 -21.23 1.88 -0.73
CA ILE A 135 -21.26 2.12 -2.17
C ILE A 135 -20.52 3.41 -2.47
N CYS A 136 -19.55 3.35 -3.38
CA CYS A 136 -18.75 4.48 -3.75
C CYS A 136 -19.52 5.43 -4.69
N GLN A 137 -19.92 6.57 -4.13
CA GLN A 137 -20.70 7.58 -4.82
C GLN A 137 -19.85 8.68 -5.47
N PHE A 138 -18.52 8.56 -5.47
CA PHE A 138 -17.62 9.48 -6.18
C PHE A 138 -18.07 9.64 -7.64
N MET A 139 -17.95 10.84 -8.19
CA MET A 139 -18.32 11.11 -9.58
C MET A 139 -17.70 12.41 -10.10
N ASP A 140 -17.20 12.40 -11.33
CA ASP A 140 -16.86 13.63 -12.03
C ASP A 140 -18.15 14.33 -12.53
N ASP A 141 -18.67 15.25 -11.71
CA ASP A 141 -19.89 15.99 -12.01
C ASP A 141 -19.72 16.94 -13.21
N ALA A 142 -18.51 17.43 -13.48
CA ALA A 142 -18.25 18.29 -14.64
C ALA A 142 -18.27 17.49 -15.95
N TRP A 143 -17.75 16.26 -15.94
CA TRP A 143 -17.88 15.32 -17.06
C TRP A 143 -19.34 14.91 -17.28
N ALA A 144 -20.09 14.63 -16.21
CA ALA A 144 -21.51 14.34 -16.28
C ALA A 144 -22.32 15.51 -16.88
N ALA A 145 -22.05 16.75 -16.44
CA ALA A 145 -22.69 17.96 -16.97
C ALA A 145 -22.42 18.16 -18.48
N LYS A 146 -21.28 17.69 -18.98
CA LYS A 146 -20.93 17.66 -20.42
C LYS A 146 -21.48 16.44 -21.15
N LYS A 147 -22.49 15.76 -20.60
CA LYS A 147 -23.09 14.54 -21.15
C LYS A 147 -22.05 13.47 -21.45
N TYR A 148 -21.05 13.32 -20.57
CA TYR A 148 -19.99 12.33 -20.68
C TYR A 148 -19.08 12.50 -21.91
N ALA A 149 -18.97 13.72 -22.45
CA ALA A 149 -18.05 14.02 -23.53
C ALA A 149 -16.59 14.13 -23.02
N GLY A 150 -15.66 13.44 -23.67
CA GLY A 150 -14.26 13.37 -23.26
C GLY A 150 -14.01 12.33 -22.17
N ASN A 151 -12.93 12.51 -21.40
CA ASN A 151 -12.58 11.66 -20.26
C ASN A 151 -12.95 12.35 -18.94
N PRO A 152 -13.42 11.61 -17.92
CA PRO A 152 -13.50 12.10 -16.55
C PRO A 152 -12.10 12.20 -15.93
N VAL A 153 -12.02 12.92 -14.81
CA VAL A 153 -10.95 12.74 -13.81
C VAL A 153 -11.02 11.32 -13.25
N GLU A 154 -9.89 10.63 -13.13
CA GLU A 154 -9.90 9.28 -12.58
C GLU A 154 -9.97 9.28 -11.06
N LEU A 155 -11.15 9.03 -10.51
CA LEU A 155 -11.43 8.99 -9.07
C LEU A 155 -11.31 7.57 -8.52
N TYR A 156 -10.45 7.41 -7.51
CA TYR A 156 -10.36 6.18 -6.73
C TYR A 156 -9.83 6.42 -5.31
N LEU A 157 -10.13 5.48 -4.40
CA LEU A 157 -9.52 5.43 -3.07
C LEU A 157 -8.72 4.13 -2.90
N ASN A 158 -7.42 4.24 -2.67
CA ASN A 158 -6.59 3.13 -2.20
C ASN A 158 -6.89 2.81 -0.72
N ALA A 159 -7.93 1.99 -0.51
CA ALA A 159 -8.42 1.58 0.80
C ALA A 159 -7.41 0.74 1.62
N GLY A 160 -6.47 0.07 0.93
CA GLY A 160 -5.38 -0.69 1.57
C GLY A 160 -4.00 -0.09 1.30
N PRO A 161 -3.09 -0.79 0.61
CA PRO A 161 -1.76 -0.28 0.29
C PRO A 161 -1.83 0.97 -0.60
N GLY A 162 -1.01 1.97 -0.30
CA GLY A 162 -1.03 3.26 -0.99
C GLY A 162 0.26 3.67 -1.69
N ARG A 163 1.38 2.97 -1.46
CA ARG A 163 2.70 3.34 -2.00
C ARG A 163 3.65 2.15 -2.14
N ILE A 164 4.66 2.32 -2.98
CA ILE A 164 5.72 1.36 -3.30
C ILE A 164 7.09 2.05 -3.12
N PRO A 165 7.84 1.69 -2.07
CA PRO A 165 9.23 2.11 -1.86
C PRO A 165 10.20 1.64 -2.94
N SER A 166 11.28 2.41 -3.16
CA SER A 166 12.30 2.09 -4.17
C SER A 166 13.11 0.82 -3.88
N ASN A 167 13.14 0.36 -2.63
CA ASN A 167 13.76 -0.89 -2.20
C ASN A 167 12.84 -2.12 -2.38
N HIS A 168 11.58 -1.96 -2.80
CA HIS A 168 10.65 -3.06 -3.07
C HIS A 168 10.90 -3.68 -4.46
N VAL A 169 12.12 -4.19 -4.64
CA VAL A 169 12.64 -4.59 -5.95
C VAL A 169 11.89 -5.77 -6.56
N ASN A 170 11.33 -6.69 -5.76
CA ASN A 170 10.57 -7.82 -6.30
C ASN A 170 9.21 -7.38 -6.81
N LEU A 171 8.53 -6.48 -6.09
CA LEU A 171 7.26 -5.90 -6.50
C LEU A 171 7.43 -5.02 -7.74
N ILE A 172 8.47 -4.18 -7.78
CA ILE A 172 8.77 -3.33 -8.95
C ILE A 172 9.07 -4.19 -10.16
N ALA A 173 9.92 -5.23 -10.01
CA ALA A 173 10.22 -6.17 -11.09
C ALA A 173 8.96 -6.91 -11.56
N LEU A 174 8.08 -7.32 -10.64
CA LEU A 174 6.80 -7.93 -10.97
C LEU A 174 5.91 -6.96 -11.76
N CYS A 175 5.81 -5.69 -11.33
CA CYS A 175 5.06 -4.66 -12.05
C CYS A 175 5.57 -4.50 -13.50
N GLN A 176 6.90 -4.46 -13.69
CA GLN A 176 7.51 -4.42 -15.02
C GLN A 176 7.15 -5.68 -15.84
N GLU A 177 7.22 -6.86 -15.24
CA GLU A 177 6.92 -8.14 -15.91
C GLU A 177 5.48 -8.23 -16.39
N ILE A 178 4.52 -7.82 -15.56
CA ILE A 178 3.08 -7.97 -15.84
C ILE A 178 2.48 -6.73 -16.51
N GLY A 179 3.28 -5.70 -16.79
CA GLY A 179 2.86 -4.51 -17.54
C GLY A 179 2.09 -3.47 -16.70
N VAL A 180 2.38 -3.36 -15.41
CA VAL A 180 1.83 -2.30 -14.53
C VAL A 180 2.70 -1.07 -14.63
N ALA A 181 2.11 0.04 -15.09
CA ALA A 181 2.78 1.32 -15.11
C ALA A 181 2.84 1.93 -13.71
N LEU A 182 4.02 2.44 -13.34
CA LEU A 182 4.26 3.12 -12.08
C LEU A 182 4.49 4.62 -12.32
N GLU A 183 4.00 5.44 -11.40
CA GLU A 183 4.20 6.89 -11.35
C GLU A 183 4.72 7.31 -9.96
N PRO A 184 5.32 8.50 -9.81
CA PRO A 184 5.78 9.00 -8.50
C PRO A 184 4.64 9.08 -7.48
N TYR A 185 4.92 8.65 -6.26
CA TYR A 185 4.08 8.89 -5.09
C TYR A 185 4.76 9.93 -4.19
N PHE A 186 4.05 11.00 -3.87
CA PHE A 186 4.56 12.02 -2.96
C PHE A 186 4.14 11.68 -1.53
N PHE A 187 5.12 11.29 -0.70
CA PHE A 187 4.89 11.07 0.74
C PHE A 187 4.86 12.37 1.53
N GLN A 188 5.74 13.30 1.17
CA GLN A 188 5.89 14.58 1.86
C GLN A 188 6.23 15.68 0.87
N SER A 189 5.58 16.81 1.06
CA SER A 189 5.87 18.11 0.47
C SER A 189 6.04 19.12 1.61
N MET A 190 6.92 20.10 1.41
CA MET A 190 7.15 21.17 2.38
C MET A 190 5.92 22.09 2.55
N SER A 191 4.97 22.05 1.60
CA SER A 191 3.67 22.72 1.70
C SER A 191 2.63 21.96 2.53
N ASN A 192 2.84 20.67 2.81
CA ASN A 192 1.91 19.91 3.66
C ASN A 192 1.84 20.52 5.06
N LEU A 193 0.72 20.29 5.74
CA LEU A 193 0.40 20.89 7.02
C LEU A 193 0.59 19.91 8.18
N MET A 194 0.93 20.45 9.34
CA MET A 194 0.92 19.77 10.63
C MET A 194 0.01 20.53 11.58
N GLN A 195 -0.69 19.79 12.45
CA GLN A 195 -1.60 20.38 13.42
C GLN A 195 -1.61 19.59 14.73
N SER A 196 -1.62 20.30 15.85
CA SER A 196 -1.73 19.71 17.18
C SER A 196 -2.49 20.68 18.07
N LYS A 197 -3.29 20.18 19.02
CA LYS A 197 -3.98 21.04 20.01
C LYS A 197 -3.00 21.73 20.96
N GLU A 198 -1.84 21.10 21.19
CA GLU A 198 -0.74 21.57 22.02
C GLU A 198 0.07 22.68 21.33
N PHE A 199 -0.01 22.79 20.00
CA PHE A 199 0.68 23.80 19.21
C PHE A 199 -0.24 24.91 18.70
N ASN A 200 0.15 26.17 18.89
CA ASN A 200 -0.48 27.35 18.27
C ASN A 200 -2.02 27.38 18.39
N ASN A 201 -2.56 27.03 19.57
CA ASN A 201 -4.00 26.95 19.83
C ASN A 201 -4.76 26.04 18.83
N GLY A 202 -4.10 25.02 18.29
CA GLY A 202 -4.68 24.11 17.30
C GLY A 202 -4.61 24.60 15.86
N ALA A 203 -4.01 25.75 15.57
CA ALA A 203 -3.88 26.25 14.20
C ALA A 203 -2.82 25.46 13.41
N PRO A 204 -3.07 25.15 12.13
CA PRO A 204 -2.16 24.38 11.31
C PRO A 204 -0.92 25.20 10.92
N VAL A 205 0.18 24.49 10.64
CA VAL A 205 1.46 25.07 10.23
C VAL A 205 2.08 24.24 9.12
N SER A 206 2.80 24.86 8.19
CA SER A 206 3.48 24.12 7.11
C SER A 206 4.67 23.31 7.64
N PHE A 207 4.94 22.17 7.00
CA PHE A 207 6.14 21.37 7.22
C PHE A 207 7.41 22.20 7.12
N ALA A 208 7.54 23.01 6.05
CA ALA A 208 8.71 23.86 5.82
C ALA A 208 9.05 24.70 7.05
N GLN A 209 8.02 25.38 7.59
CA GLN A 209 8.21 26.33 8.69
C GLN A 209 8.71 25.62 9.96
N VAL A 210 8.16 24.46 10.31
CA VAL A 210 8.61 23.71 11.51
C VAL A 210 9.98 23.08 11.27
N THR A 211 10.17 22.37 10.15
CA THR A 211 11.43 21.67 9.85
C THR A 211 12.62 22.62 9.82
N PHE A 212 12.49 23.74 9.10
CA PHE A 212 13.61 24.66 8.96
C PHE A 212 13.80 25.59 10.16
N SER A 213 12.77 25.83 10.98
CA SER A 213 12.95 26.46 12.30
C SER A 213 13.76 25.56 13.23
N LEU A 214 13.43 24.27 13.29
CA LEU A 214 14.17 23.29 14.10
C LEU A 214 15.64 23.19 13.66
N TYR A 215 15.90 23.10 12.35
CA TYR A 215 17.27 23.01 11.83
C TYR A 215 18.07 24.28 12.08
N ASN A 216 17.44 25.45 11.98
CA ASN A 216 18.07 26.74 12.27
C ASN A 216 18.51 26.82 13.73
N GLU A 217 17.60 26.53 14.67
CA GLU A 217 17.87 26.53 16.12
C GLU A 217 18.98 25.53 16.50
N MET A 218 18.89 24.29 16.00
CA MET A 218 19.92 23.27 16.22
C MET A 218 21.28 23.70 15.69
N ALA A 219 21.33 24.28 14.49
CA ALA A 219 22.57 24.76 13.88
C ALA A 219 23.18 25.93 14.67
N GLU A 220 22.36 26.88 15.11
CA GLU A 220 22.82 28.04 15.88
C GLU A 220 23.41 27.60 17.23
N MET A 221 22.73 26.69 17.94
CA MET A 221 23.27 26.10 19.18
C MET A 221 24.61 25.42 18.93
N MET A 222 24.69 24.55 17.92
CA MET A 222 25.93 23.82 17.61
C MET A 222 27.07 24.74 17.14
N TYR A 223 26.74 25.81 16.41
CA TYR A 223 27.69 26.83 16.00
C TYR A 223 28.27 27.58 17.23
N LYS A 224 27.41 28.01 18.17
CA LYS A 224 27.84 28.69 19.41
C LYS A 224 28.76 27.82 20.26
N VAL A 225 28.36 26.57 20.51
CA VAL A 225 29.16 25.57 21.26
C VAL A 225 30.54 25.37 20.61
N THR A 226 30.57 25.21 19.29
CA THR A 226 31.81 25.09 18.51
C THR A 226 32.68 26.35 18.60
N LYS A 227 32.06 27.54 18.59
CA LYS A 227 32.74 28.83 18.71
C LYS A 227 33.37 29.02 20.09
N GLU A 228 32.70 28.58 21.14
CA GLU A 228 33.16 28.59 22.54
C GLU A 228 34.30 27.60 22.82
N GLY A 229 34.66 26.76 21.84
CA GLY A 229 35.74 25.79 21.98
C GLY A 229 35.32 24.54 22.74
N VAL A 230 34.02 24.35 22.97
CA VAL A 230 33.46 23.13 23.53
C VAL A 230 33.50 22.06 22.44
N MET A 231 34.45 21.14 22.54
CA MET A 231 34.54 20.00 21.63
C MET A 231 33.75 18.84 22.24
N LEU A 232 32.75 18.34 21.50
CA LEU A 232 32.00 17.14 21.89
C LEU A 232 32.97 15.95 22.07
N GLN A 233 32.74 15.12 23.08
CA GLN A 233 33.47 13.87 23.24
C GLN A 233 33.14 12.94 22.05
N GLY A 234 34.16 12.53 21.31
CA GLY A 234 34.02 11.79 20.05
C GLY A 234 35.25 12.05 19.19
N ASP A 235 35.55 11.16 18.25
CA ASP A 235 36.80 11.13 17.48
C ASP A 235 36.93 12.32 16.49
N ALA A 236 37.09 13.52 17.04
CA ALA A 236 37.20 14.79 16.34
C ALA A 236 38.64 15.08 15.86
N GLY A 237 39.55 14.11 15.97
CA GLY A 237 40.98 14.27 15.64
C GLY A 237 41.28 14.71 14.20
N VAL A 238 40.28 14.69 13.31
CA VAL A 238 40.41 15.06 11.88
C VAL A 238 39.50 16.24 11.48
N VAL A 239 38.56 16.65 12.34
CA VAL A 239 37.53 17.65 12.01
C VAL A 239 37.89 19.00 12.63
N THR A 240 38.13 20.00 11.80
CA THR A 240 38.49 21.35 12.26
C THR A 240 37.25 22.15 12.66
N LYS A 241 37.42 23.06 13.64
CA LYS A 241 36.41 24.06 14.03
C LYS A 241 35.80 24.79 12.82
N ASP A 242 36.65 25.24 11.90
CA ASP A 242 36.23 25.93 10.66
C ASP A 242 35.30 25.07 9.78
N LYS A 243 35.54 23.76 9.67
CA LYS A 243 34.67 22.85 8.90
C LYS A 243 33.29 22.71 9.55
N LEU A 244 33.24 22.60 10.89
CA LEU A 244 31.99 22.52 11.64
C LEU A 244 31.20 23.83 11.55
N GLU A 245 31.86 24.97 11.74
CA GLU A 245 31.22 26.28 11.58
C GLU A 245 30.60 26.47 10.19
N LYS A 246 31.32 26.06 9.12
CA LYS A 246 30.79 26.08 7.74
C LYS A 246 29.61 25.13 7.56
N LEU A 247 29.68 23.92 8.11
CA LEU A 247 28.58 22.95 8.08
C LEU A 247 27.32 23.55 8.70
N TYR A 248 27.40 24.07 9.93
CA TYR A 248 26.24 24.61 10.62
C TYR A 248 25.66 25.84 9.93
N ARG A 249 26.51 26.72 9.37
CA ARG A 249 26.04 27.86 8.57
C ARG A 249 25.26 27.42 7.35
N VAL A 250 25.69 26.40 6.63
CA VAL A 250 24.96 25.87 5.46
C VAL A 250 23.69 25.12 5.89
N PHE A 251 23.81 24.27 6.92
CA PHE A 251 22.73 23.43 7.43
C PHE A 251 21.57 24.28 7.97
N GLY A 252 21.86 25.23 8.87
CA GLY A 252 20.86 26.11 9.49
C GLY A 252 20.53 27.36 8.69
N ASP A 253 21.21 27.63 7.58
CA ASP A 253 21.12 28.90 6.84
C ASP A 253 21.44 30.11 7.75
N LEU A 254 22.59 30.09 8.41
CA LEU A 254 22.99 31.11 9.38
C LEU A 254 23.85 32.22 8.74
N THR A 255 23.87 33.39 9.39
CA THR A 255 24.74 34.51 9.03
C THR A 255 26.23 34.14 9.07
N ALA A 256 27.10 35.04 8.57
CA ALA A 256 28.55 34.87 8.66
C ALA A 256 29.07 34.70 10.09
N THR A 257 28.37 35.26 11.07
CA THR A 257 28.69 35.17 12.50
C THR A 257 27.92 34.07 13.22
N GLY A 258 27.13 33.28 12.49
CA GLY A 258 26.38 32.12 12.99
C GLY A 258 25.12 32.43 13.81
N GLY A 259 24.58 33.64 13.68
CA GLY A 259 23.24 33.97 14.20
C GLY A 259 22.15 33.74 13.15
N ALA A 260 20.90 33.67 13.60
CA ALA A 260 19.71 33.63 12.76
C ALA A 260 19.66 34.75 11.69
N GLN A 261 19.04 34.45 10.56
CA GLN A 261 18.72 35.40 9.49
C GLN A 261 17.38 35.05 8.87
N GLU A 262 16.83 35.99 8.09
CA GLU A 262 15.68 35.69 7.24
C GLU A 262 16.05 34.58 6.23
N THR A 263 15.24 33.54 6.17
CA THR A 263 15.45 32.40 5.27
C THR A 263 14.20 32.09 4.47
N THR A 264 14.38 31.86 3.17
CA THR A 264 13.31 31.43 2.27
C THR A 264 12.92 29.97 2.48
N ARG A 265 13.73 29.19 3.23
CA ARG A 265 13.47 27.77 3.51
C ARG A 265 12.20 27.56 4.34
N LEU A 266 11.80 28.53 5.15
CA LEU A 266 10.54 28.52 5.91
C LEU A 266 9.29 28.63 5.01
N GLY A 267 9.46 28.96 3.74
CA GLY A 267 8.40 29.32 2.82
C GLY A 267 7.93 30.77 3.00
N PHE A 268 6.88 31.14 2.27
CA PHE A 268 6.40 32.52 2.20
C PHE A 268 4.99 32.67 2.78
N SER A 269 4.77 33.75 3.54
CA SER A 269 3.43 34.25 3.86
C SER A 269 2.86 35.13 2.74
N HIS A 270 3.75 35.67 1.89
CA HIS A 270 3.44 36.33 0.63
C HIS A 270 4.49 35.94 -0.41
N LEU A 271 4.08 35.22 -1.44
CA LEU A 271 4.99 34.71 -2.47
C LEU A 271 5.69 35.86 -3.22
N PRO A 272 6.92 35.63 -3.72
CA PRO A 272 7.59 36.62 -4.55
C PRO A 272 6.82 36.83 -5.85
N GLY A 273 6.45 38.07 -6.15
CA GLY A 273 5.75 38.45 -7.37
C GLY A 273 6.61 39.23 -8.36
N GLY A 274 5.94 39.82 -9.35
CA GLY A 274 6.60 40.65 -10.37
C GLY A 274 6.87 42.08 -9.89
N TRP A 275 7.90 42.72 -10.45
CA TRP A 275 8.25 44.13 -10.24
C TRP A 275 8.50 44.53 -8.77
N ARG A 276 7.51 45.14 -8.11
CA ARG A 276 7.60 45.70 -6.74
C ARG A 276 6.86 44.83 -5.71
N ASP A 277 6.43 43.64 -6.13
CA ASP A 277 5.72 42.70 -5.27
C ASP A 277 6.72 41.85 -4.47
N ALA A 278 7.29 42.48 -3.44
CA ALA A 278 8.34 41.88 -2.62
C ALA A 278 7.79 40.73 -1.77
N PRO A 279 8.50 39.60 -1.67
CA PRO A 279 8.05 38.48 -0.85
C PRO A 279 8.03 38.82 0.64
N LYS A 280 7.23 38.07 1.39
CA LYS A 280 7.31 38.01 2.85
C LYS A 280 7.53 36.55 3.27
N THR A 281 8.69 36.26 3.86
CA THR A 281 8.97 34.94 4.42
C THR A 281 8.09 34.65 5.64
N ARG A 282 7.95 33.37 6.02
CA ARG A 282 7.29 32.99 7.27
C ARG A 282 8.24 33.21 8.46
N GLU A 283 7.66 33.45 9.61
CA GLU A 283 8.40 33.65 10.86
C GLU A 283 8.93 32.32 11.42
N THR A 284 10.07 32.37 12.11
CA THR A 284 10.63 31.21 12.80
C THR A 284 9.75 30.80 13.98
N ILE A 285 9.77 29.50 14.28
CA ILE A 285 9.06 28.93 15.43
C ILE A 285 10.10 28.64 16.53
N PRO A 286 9.93 29.18 17.74
CA PRO A 286 10.83 28.90 18.86
C PRO A 286 10.95 27.41 19.17
N LEU A 287 12.15 26.96 19.56
CA LEU A 287 12.44 25.55 19.80
C LEU A 287 11.51 24.91 20.84
N ASP A 288 11.23 25.59 21.97
CA ASP A 288 10.31 25.11 23.01
C ASP A 288 8.93 24.78 22.44
N LYS A 289 8.41 25.64 21.54
CA LYS A 289 7.12 25.42 20.88
C LYS A 289 7.12 24.20 19.97
N ILE A 290 8.24 23.90 19.31
CA ILE A 290 8.37 22.69 18.48
C ILE A 290 8.45 21.45 19.38
N LEU A 291 9.19 21.50 20.48
CA LEU A 291 9.32 20.37 21.40
C LEU A 291 8.00 20.04 22.11
N ASP A 292 7.21 21.06 22.47
CA ASP A 292 5.89 20.90 23.11
C ASP A 292 4.76 20.52 22.13
N SER A 293 5.03 20.53 20.81
CA SER A 293 4.00 20.39 19.77
C SER A 293 3.51 18.97 19.50
N ARG A 294 4.18 17.95 20.05
CA ARG A 294 4.08 16.52 19.64
C ARG A 294 4.56 16.22 18.21
N PHE A 295 4.95 17.20 17.37
CA PHE A 295 5.37 16.95 15.98
C PHE A 295 6.65 16.11 15.85
N ILE A 296 7.56 16.22 16.81
CA ILE A 296 8.79 15.42 16.86
C ILE A 296 8.56 13.96 17.23
N GLY A 297 7.38 13.64 17.78
CA GLY A 297 7.05 12.33 18.36
C GLY A 297 7.68 12.10 19.74
N ASP A 298 7.33 10.98 20.35
CA ASP A 298 7.93 10.47 21.58
C ASP A 298 8.63 9.13 21.24
N PRO A 299 9.96 9.01 21.44
CA PRO A 299 10.70 7.79 21.11
C PRO A 299 10.34 6.60 22.01
N ASP A 300 9.75 6.84 23.19
CA ASP A 300 9.33 5.80 24.13
C ASP A 300 7.87 5.39 23.90
N GLU A 301 7.09 6.16 23.13
CA GLU A 301 5.75 5.77 22.70
C GLU A 301 5.84 4.65 21.66
N ASN A 302 5.03 3.61 21.88
CA ASN A 302 4.92 2.53 20.90
C ASN A 302 4.36 3.10 19.56
N PRO A 303 5.05 2.91 18.43
CA PRO A 303 4.66 3.46 17.13
C PRO A 303 3.33 2.89 16.56
N GLU A 304 2.81 1.83 17.16
CA GLU A 304 1.46 1.31 16.92
C GLU A 304 0.38 2.03 17.76
N LEU A 305 0.77 2.69 18.85
CA LEU A 305 -0.13 3.39 19.79
C LEU A 305 -0.16 4.91 19.57
N ALA A 306 0.86 5.45 18.90
CA ALA A 306 1.01 6.88 18.62
C ALA A 306 1.26 7.12 17.12
N PRO A 307 0.91 8.29 16.57
CA PRO A 307 1.16 8.60 15.17
C PRO A 307 2.67 8.82 14.84
N GLY A 308 3.57 8.59 15.80
CA GLY A 308 5.01 8.71 15.65
C GLY A 308 5.46 10.15 15.41
N SER A 309 6.71 10.32 15.01
CA SER A 309 7.23 11.63 14.59
C SER A 309 6.62 12.05 13.27
N PHE A 310 5.90 13.18 13.21
CA PHE A 310 5.44 13.74 11.93
C PHE A 310 6.64 14.16 11.08
N LEU A 311 7.67 14.71 11.73
CA LEU A 311 8.81 15.34 11.09
C LEU A 311 9.80 14.35 10.47
N PHE A 312 10.01 13.20 11.10
CA PHE A 312 11.09 12.28 10.72
C PHE A 312 10.62 11.01 10.02
N ASN A 313 9.31 10.87 9.77
CA ASN A 313 8.76 9.70 9.09
C ASN A 313 9.41 9.47 7.72
N ASN A 314 9.69 10.52 6.95
CA ASN A 314 10.32 10.40 5.63
C ASN A 314 11.81 9.99 5.67
N PHE A 315 12.40 9.78 6.84
CA PHE A 315 13.76 9.25 6.99
C PHE A 315 13.79 7.73 7.09
N ASN A 316 12.65 7.10 7.35
CA ASN A 316 12.54 5.65 7.38
C ASN A 316 12.65 5.10 5.95
N THR A 317 13.40 4.02 5.78
CA THR A 317 13.72 3.44 4.46
C THR A 317 12.49 3.19 3.59
N ASP A 318 11.38 2.76 4.19
CA ASP A 318 10.17 2.42 3.45
C ASP A 318 9.25 3.64 3.21
N TRP A 319 9.58 4.82 3.74
CA TRP A 319 8.80 6.05 3.58
C TRP A 319 9.61 7.20 2.95
N GLN A 320 10.92 7.01 2.76
CA GLN A 320 11.77 8.01 2.10
C GLN A 320 11.53 8.06 0.58
N PRO A 321 11.58 9.25 -0.03
CA PRO A 321 11.57 9.38 -1.49
C PRO A 321 12.79 8.68 -2.14
N SER A 322 12.66 8.16 -3.36
CA SER A 322 11.47 8.16 -4.22
C SER A 322 10.50 7.01 -3.90
N LEU A 323 9.21 7.33 -3.76
CA LEU A 323 8.14 6.33 -3.71
C LEU A 323 7.36 6.32 -5.02
N MET A 324 6.64 5.24 -5.27
CA MET A 324 5.86 5.00 -6.48
C MET A 324 4.44 4.53 -6.14
N GLN A 325 3.53 4.68 -7.10
CA GLN A 325 2.22 4.03 -7.11
C GLN A 325 1.88 3.55 -8.52
N PRO A 326 1.01 2.55 -8.70
CA PRO A 326 0.48 2.24 -10.03
C PRO A 326 -0.48 3.31 -10.51
N VAL A 327 -0.37 3.67 -11.79
CA VAL A 327 -1.32 4.58 -12.46
C VAL A 327 -2.73 3.96 -12.43
N GLY A 328 -3.70 4.68 -11.86
CA GLY A 328 -5.11 4.24 -11.76
C GLY A 328 -5.44 3.36 -10.54
N GLY A 329 -4.53 3.27 -9.57
CA GLY A 329 -4.77 2.64 -8.27
C GLY A 329 -3.93 1.39 -7.98
N MET A 330 -3.74 1.07 -6.70
CA MET A 330 -2.81 0.01 -6.27
C MET A 330 -3.26 -1.40 -6.68
N ASP A 331 -4.56 -1.57 -6.89
CA ASP A 331 -5.17 -2.83 -7.31
C ASP A 331 -4.83 -3.24 -8.77
N ARG A 332 -4.33 -2.29 -9.58
CA ARG A 332 -3.84 -2.54 -10.94
C ARG A 332 -2.80 -3.67 -10.98
N ILE A 333 -2.05 -3.87 -9.90
CA ILE A 333 -1.07 -4.96 -9.76
C ILE A 333 -1.75 -6.33 -9.87
N TRP A 334 -2.75 -6.59 -9.03
CA TRP A 334 -3.42 -7.89 -9.07
C TRP A 334 -4.37 -8.02 -10.26
N GLN A 335 -4.93 -6.91 -10.77
CA GLN A 335 -5.70 -6.93 -12.01
C GLN A 335 -4.83 -7.40 -13.18
N GLN A 336 -3.60 -6.87 -13.31
CA GLN A 336 -2.67 -7.31 -14.35
C GLN A 336 -2.17 -8.74 -14.13
N LEU A 337 -2.01 -9.20 -12.88
CA LEU A 337 -1.73 -10.61 -12.61
C LEU A 337 -2.82 -11.52 -13.18
N LEU A 338 -4.10 -11.20 -12.95
CA LEU A 338 -5.24 -11.98 -13.45
C LEU A 338 -5.25 -12.08 -14.99
N LEU A 339 -4.80 -11.04 -15.69
CA LEU A 339 -4.77 -10.97 -17.15
C LEU A 339 -3.61 -11.72 -17.80
N GLN A 340 -2.61 -12.16 -17.03
CA GLN A 340 -1.47 -12.89 -17.55
C GLN A 340 -1.89 -14.25 -18.11
N ASP A 341 -1.40 -14.55 -19.32
CA ASP A 341 -1.63 -15.84 -19.96
C ASP A 341 -0.91 -16.97 -19.23
N VAL A 342 -1.57 -18.12 -19.18
CA VAL A 342 -1.04 -19.36 -18.61
C VAL A 342 -1.28 -20.54 -19.56
N PRO A 343 -0.46 -21.61 -19.49
CA PRO A 343 -0.69 -22.80 -20.30
C PRO A 343 -2.04 -23.47 -20.00
N ALA A 344 -2.68 -24.06 -21.01
CA ALA A 344 -3.94 -24.82 -20.82
C ALA A 344 -3.82 -26.05 -19.91
N THR A 345 -2.58 -26.50 -19.65
CA THR A 345 -2.24 -27.53 -18.68
C THR A 345 -2.31 -27.04 -17.24
N ALA A 346 -2.30 -25.72 -17.02
CA ALA A 346 -2.43 -25.13 -15.68
C ALA A 346 -3.85 -25.25 -15.12
N LEU A 347 -4.87 -25.32 -15.97
CA LEU A 347 -6.26 -25.48 -15.54
C LEU A 347 -6.47 -26.82 -14.84
N TRP A 348 -6.78 -26.78 -13.55
CA TRP A 348 -7.01 -27.97 -12.72
C TRP A 348 -8.29 -28.73 -13.10
N LYS A 349 -9.43 -28.03 -13.26
CA LYS A 349 -10.66 -28.67 -13.72
C LYS A 349 -10.60 -28.95 -15.23
N LYS A 350 -11.00 -30.16 -15.63
CA LYS A 350 -11.11 -30.60 -17.04
C LYS A 350 -12.36 -30.07 -17.78
N GLY A 351 -13.01 -29.03 -17.28
CA GLY A 351 -14.23 -28.45 -17.86
C GLY A 351 -13.96 -27.65 -19.14
N SER A 352 -14.92 -26.81 -19.53
CA SER A 352 -14.79 -25.87 -20.65
C SER A 352 -13.52 -25.04 -20.48
N LYS A 353 -12.52 -25.28 -21.33
CA LYS A 353 -11.24 -24.57 -21.26
C LYS A 353 -11.33 -23.30 -22.12
N PRO A 354 -11.05 -22.12 -21.56
CA PRO A 354 -10.91 -20.92 -22.37
C PRO A 354 -9.84 -21.12 -23.45
N ARG A 355 -10.03 -20.51 -24.62
CA ARG A 355 -9.08 -20.57 -25.73
C ARG A 355 -7.72 -19.97 -25.36
N HIS A 356 -7.75 -18.93 -24.53
CA HIS A 356 -6.57 -18.26 -23.96
C HIS A 356 -6.68 -18.28 -22.44
N PRO A 357 -6.20 -19.36 -21.77
CA PRO A 357 -6.23 -19.43 -20.33
C PRO A 357 -5.39 -18.33 -19.70
N LYS A 358 -5.91 -17.78 -18.60
CA LYS A 358 -5.29 -16.68 -17.84
C LYS A 358 -5.29 -17.02 -16.36
N VAL A 359 -4.49 -16.31 -15.56
CA VAL A 359 -4.46 -16.52 -14.11
C VAL A 359 -5.85 -16.39 -13.49
N GLY A 360 -6.69 -15.44 -13.94
CA GLY A 360 -8.05 -15.29 -13.40
C GLY A 360 -8.93 -16.53 -13.57
N HIS A 361 -8.70 -17.34 -14.60
CA HIS A 361 -9.40 -18.61 -14.80
C HIS A 361 -8.97 -19.71 -13.82
N LEU A 362 -7.86 -19.52 -13.11
CA LEU A 362 -7.42 -20.40 -12.03
C LEU A 362 -8.15 -20.10 -10.72
N VAL A 363 -8.93 -19.01 -10.64
CA VAL A 363 -9.54 -18.55 -9.38
C VAL A 363 -11.02 -18.93 -9.30
N LEU A 364 -11.42 -19.49 -8.17
CA LEU A 364 -12.82 -19.66 -7.77
C LEU A 364 -13.14 -18.68 -6.65
N LEU A 365 -13.87 -17.61 -6.99
CA LEU A 365 -14.44 -16.68 -6.01
C LEU A 365 -15.56 -17.34 -5.20
N LYS A 366 -15.95 -16.73 -4.07
CA LYS A 366 -17.02 -17.20 -3.17
C LYS A 366 -16.86 -18.68 -2.78
N THR A 367 -15.62 -19.13 -2.68
CA THR A 367 -15.24 -20.51 -2.41
C THR A 367 -14.27 -20.56 -1.24
N LYS A 368 -14.83 -20.69 -0.04
CA LYS A 368 -14.11 -20.66 1.22
C LYS A 368 -13.45 -22.01 1.48
N ALA A 369 -12.15 -22.04 1.73
CA ALA A 369 -11.49 -23.23 2.28
C ALA A 369 -11.94 -23.44 3.73
N ALA A 370 -12.46 -24.64 4.04
CA ALA A 370 -13.06 -24.97 5.33
C ALA A 370 -12.21 -25.96 6.15
N LYS A 371 -11.42 -26.83 5.49
CA LYS A 371 -10.54 -27.79 6.16
C LYS A 371 -9.36 -28.17 5.28
N ILE A 372 -8.20 -28.34 5.90
CA ILE A 372 -7.00 -28.94 5.32
C ILE A 372 -6.79 -30.32 5.98
N ALA A 373 -6.54 -31.34 5.18
CA ALA A 373 -6.23 -32.68 5.65
C ALA A 373 -5.16 -33.32 4.75
N SER A 374 -4.56 -34.42 5.21
CA SER A 374 -3.63 -35.22 4.42
C SER A 374 -4.31 -36.52 3.96
N ALA A 375 -3.94 -36.97 2.76
CA ALA A 375 -4.32 -38.30 2.25
C ALA A 375 -3.10 -38.90 1.54
N GLY A 376 -2.32 -39.70 2.28
CA GLY A 376 -1.02 -40.17 1.80
C GLY A 376 -0.09 -39.00 1.47
N GLU A 377 0.40 -38.95 0.24
CA GLU A 377 1.29 -37.88 -0.26
C GLU A 377 0.53 -36.67 -0.86
N LYS A 378 -0.74 -36.49 -0.53
CA LYS A 378 -1.59 -35.42 -1.05
C LYS A 378 -2.12 -34.53 0.06
N VAL A 379 -2.34 -33.26 -0.28
CA VAL A 379 -3.09 -32.30 0.53
C VAL A 379 -4.53 -32.30 0.06
N VAL A 380 -5.47 -32.52 0.98
CA VAL A 380 -6.91 -32.51 0.74
C VAL A 380 -7.47 -31.19 1.24
N ILE A 381 -8.12 -30.44 0.34
CA ILE A 381 -8.81 -29.20 0.66
C ILE A 381 -10.30 -29.47 0.62
N THR A 382 -10.98 -29.24 1.75
CA THR A 382 -12.44 -29.13 1.80
C THR A 382 -12.80 -27.67 1.58
N PHE A 383 -13.70 -27.38 0.64
CA PHE A 383 -14.13 -26.02 0.32
C PHE A 383 -15.64 -25.92 0.20
N GLU A 384 -16.14 -24.74 0.54
CA GLU A 384 -17.55 -24.39 0.58
C GLU A 384 -17.81 -23.26 -0.41
N THR A 385 -18.68 -23.52 -1.38
CA THR A 385 -19.22 -22.49 -2.27
C THR A 385 -20.64 -22.18 -1.85
N ALA A 386 -20.99 -20.89 -1.75
CA ALA A 386 -22.34 -20.46 -1.34
C ALA A 386 -23.44 -21.18 -2.14
N GLY A 387 -24.40 -21.79 -1.44
CA GLY A 387 -25.50 -22.54 -2.04
C GLY A 387 -25.14 -23.95 -2.56
N ARG A 388 -23.93 -24.46 -2.28
CA ARG A 388 -23.50 -25.82 -2.63
C ARG A 388 -23.13 -26.62 -1.39
N LYS A 389 -23.18 -27.95 -1.51
CA LYS A 389 -22.63 -28.84 -0.48
C LYS A 389 -21.10 -28.70 -0.43
N PRO A 390 -20.46 -28.86 0.74
CA PRO A 390 -19.01 -28.88 0.83
C PRO A 390 -18.41 -29.91 -0.13
N GLU A 391 -17.37 -29.52 -0.86
CA GLU A 391 -16.66 -30.34 -1.82
C GLU A 391 -15.23 -30.59 -1.33
N GLN A 392 -14.60 -31.68 -1.79
CA GLN A 392 -13.21 -32.00 -1.47
C GLN A 392 -12.39 -32.19 -2.76
N ALA A 393 -11.16 -31.71 -2.74
CA ALA A 393 -10.20 -31.92 -3.81
C ALA A 393 -8.81 -32.23 -3.26
N GLN A 394 -8.05 -33.05 -4.00
CA GLN A 394 -6.70 -33.47 -3.63
C GLN A 394 -5.66 -32.80 -4.54
N PHE A 395 -4.54 -32.39 -3.93
CA PHE A 395 -3.44 -31.70 -4.60
C PHE A 395 -2.09 -32.28 -4.13
N ASP A 396 -1.04 -32.13 -4.94
CA ASP A 396 0.32 -32.52 -4.54
C ASP A 396 0.89 -31.56 -3.50
N PHE A 397 0.55 -30.28 -3.62
CA PHE A 397 1.01 -29.21 -2.75
C PHE A 397 -0.12 -28.22 -2.44
N CYS A 398 0.04 -27.46 -1.36
CA CYS A 398 -0.84 -26.35 -0.99
C CYS A 398 0.00 -25.14 -0.54
N ILE A 399 -0.36 -23.96 -1.03
CA ILE A 399 0.12 -22.68 -0.52
C ILE A 399 -1.06 -21.95 0.12
N SER A 400 -1.03 -21.75 1.43
CA SER A 400 -2.01 -20.89 2.10
C SER A 400 -1.53 -19.44 2.11
N THR A 401 -2.41 -18.51 1.75
CA THR A 401 -2.17 -17.07 1.93
C THR A 401 -3.05 -16.43 2.99
N MET A 402 -3.74 -17.29 3.76
CA MET A 402 -4.57 -16.86 4.87
C MET A 402 -3.70 -16.29 6.00
N ALA A 403 -4.26 -15.35 6.73
CA ALA A 403 -3.72 -14.92 8.01
C ALA A 403 -3.55 -16.12 8.97
N PRO A 404 -2.48 -16.19 9.79
CA PRO A 404 -2.28 -17.24 10.80
C PRO A 404 -3.52 -17.62 11.60
N SER A 405 -4.27 -16.65 12.14
CA SER A 405 -5.52 -16.88 12.88
C SER A 405 -6.57 -17.64 12.08
N LEU A 406 -6.76 -17.27 10.80
CA LEU A 406 -7.73 -17.91 9.93
C LEU A 406 -7.26 -19.30 9.49
N LEU A 407 -5.95 -19.48 9.28
CA LEU A 407 -5.37 -20.78 8.98
C LEU A 407 -5.53 -21.76 10.15
N ASN A 408 -5.30 -21.27 11.38
CA ASN A 408 -5.43 -22.07 12.60
C ASN A 408 -6.82 -22.74 12.72
N ASN A 409 -7.86 -22.03 12.27
CA ASN A 409 -9.24 -22.52 12.30
C ASN A 409 -9.51 -23.69 11.33
N ILE A 410 -8.69 -23.90 10.30
CA ILE A 410 -8.95 -24.90 9.25
C ILE A 410 -7.85 -25.96 9.10
N ILE A 411 -6.65 -25.72 9.66
CA ILE A 411 -5.51 -26.63 9.49
C ILE A 411 -5.68 -27.93 10.31
N GLY A 412 -6.45 -27.89 11.40
CA GLY A 412 -6.86 -29.07 12.16
C GLY A 412 -5.70 -30.02 12.47
N ASP A 413 -5.90 -31.32 12.19
CA ASP A 413 -4.92 -32.39 12.40
C ASP A 413 -3.93 -32.57 11.24
N TYR A 414 -3.86 -31.64 10.28
CA TYR A 414 -2.86 -31.72 9.22
C TYR A 414 -1.45 -31.73 9.84
N PRO A 415 -0.55 -32.64 9.40
CA PRO A 415 0.77 -32.77 9.98
C PRO A 415 1.63 -31.54 9.67
N VAL A 416 2.00 -30.82 10.73
CA VAL A 416 2.90 -29.66 10.71
C VAL A 416 3.86 -29.75 11.91
N PRO A 417 5.02 -29.10 11.87
CA PRO A 417 5.89 -28.99 13.03
C PRO A 417 5.16 -28.48 14.28
N ALA A 418 5.51 -29.00 15.46
CA ALA A 418 4.91 -28.57 16.73
C ALA A 418 5.11 -27.06 16.96
N ASP A 419 6.30 -26.54 16.62
CA ASP A 419 6.60 -25.11 16.69
C ASP A 419 5.72 -24.28 15.77
N PHE A 420 5.45 -24.76 14.55
CA PHE A 420 4.54 -24.08 13.62
C PHE A 420 3.12 -23.98 14.20
N ARG A 421 2.61 -25.08 14.78
CA ARG A 421 1.31 -25.08 15.44
C ARG A 421 1.27 -24.10 16.63
N LYS A 422 2.29 -24.11 17.47
CA LYS A 422 2.45 -23.17 18.59
C LYS A 422 2.47 -21.72 18.10
N GLY A 423 3.16 -21.45 17.00
CA GLY A 423 3.20 -20.14 16.35
C GLY A 423 1.81 -19.67 15.91
N LEU A 424 1.02 -20.54 15.28
CA LEU A 424 -0.36 -20.22 14.89
C LEU A 424 -1.26 -19.93 16.11
N GLU A 425 -1.06 -20.65 17.21
CA GLU A 425 -1.80 -20.47 18.46
C GLU A 425 -1.43 -19.17 19.20
N ALA A 426 -0.26 -18.58 18.90
CA ALA A 426 0.16 -17.30 19.46
C ALA A 426 -0.63 -16.11 18.88
N PHE A 427 -1.15 -16.24 17.66
CA PHE A 427 -2.07 -15.26 17.09
C PHE A 427 -3.47 -15.45 17.69
N SER A 428 -4.21 -14.35 17.91
CA SER A 428 -5.61 -14.41 18.37
C SER A 428 -6.42 -15.38 17.51
N LYS A 429 -7.28 -16.21 18.14
CA LYS A 429 -8.17 -17.14 17.42
C LYS A 429 -9.24 -16.43 16.59
N THR A 430 -9.62 -15.22 17.01
CA THR A 430 -10.70 -14.44 16.39
C THR A 430 -10.16 -13.32 15.50
N GLY A 431 -8.90 -12.90 15.71
CA GLY A 431 -8.35 -11.68 15.11
C GLY A 431 -8.91 -10.39 15.72
N GLN A 432 -9.61 -10.47 16.86
CA GLN A 432 -10.15 -9.30 17.54
C GLN A 432 -9.06 -8.60 18.34
N TRP A 433 -8.97 -7.29 18.14
CA TRP A 433 -8.03 -6.44 18.86
C TRP A 433 -8.39 -6.33 20.35
N GLY A 434 -7.39 -6.46 21.23
CA GLY A 434 -7.57 -6.42 22.69
C GLY A 434 -7.83 -7.78 23.36
N ASP A 435 -7.60 -8.89 22.65
CA ASP A 435 -7.51 -10.22 23.26
C ASP A 435 -6.35 -10.30 24.28
N LYS A 436 -6.43 -11.25 25.22
CA LYS A 436 -5.38 -11.46 26.24
C LYS A 436 -4.05 -11.99 25.67
N THR A 437 -4.07 -12.56 24.47
CA THR A 437 -2.86 -12.98 23.72
C THR A 437 -2.20 -11.77 23.06
N PRO A 438 -0.87 -11.78 22.82
CA PRO A 438 -0.18 -10.70 22.14
C PRO A 438 -0.91 -10.33 20.84
N ASP A 439 -1.23 -9.05 20.69
CA ASP A 439 -1.95 -8.56 19.54
C ASP A 439 -1.01 -8.48 18.34
N LEU A 440 -0.86 -9.61 17.65
CA LEU A 440 -0.01 -9.74 16.47
C LEU A 440 -0.71 -9.23 15.20
N TRP A 441 -1.84 -8.52 15.32
CA TRP A 441 -2.55 -7.91 14.21
C TRP A 441 -2.72 -6.42 14.42
N THR A 442 -2.27 -5.59 13.49
CA THR A 442 -2.54 -4.15 13.52
C THR A 442 -3.90 -3.86 12.86
N PRO A 443 -4.92 -3.39 13.59
CA PRO A 443 -6.16 -2.87 13.04
C PRO A 443 -5.86 -1.58 12.31
N ALA A 444 -6.60 -1.31 11.25
CA ALA A 444 -6.38 -0.15 10.41
C ALA A 444 -7.70 0.34 9.83
N ILE A 445 -7.88 1.66 9.84
CA ILE A 445 -9.09 2.29 9.30
C ILE A 445 -8.71 3.40 8.34
N LYS A 446 -9.40 3.46 7.21
CA LYS A 446 -9.35 4.60 6.29
C LYS A 446 -10.73 5.21 6.07
N VAL A 447 -10.74 6.52 5.86
CA VAL A 447 -11.88 7.25 5.33
C VAL A 447 -11.41 7.98 4.08
N GLY A 448 -12.23 8.04 3.04
CA GLY A 448 -11.94 8.86 1.86
C GLY A 448 -13.12 9.73 1.47
N TRP A 449 -12.84 10.90 0.89
CA TRP A 449 -13.85 11.78 0.30
C TRP A 449 -13.43 12.26 -1.07
N GLN A 450 -14.42 12.72 -1.81
CA GLN A 450 -14.20 13.54 -2.99
C GLN A 450 -14.20 15.03 -2.60
N GLY A 451 -13.21 15.79 -3.08
CA GLY A 451 -13.20 17.25 -3.02
C GLY A 451 -14.15 17.86 -4.05
N LYS A 452 -14.92 18.89 -3.69
CA LYS A 452 -15.72 19.68 -4.64
C LYS A 452 -14.84 20.44 -5.62
N ASP A 453 -13.70 20.87 -5.13
CA ASP A 453 -12.54 21.39 -5.84
C ASP A 453 -11.27 20.81 -5.23
N ARG A 454 -10.11 21.23 -5.72
CA ARG A 454 -8.80 20.92 -5.15
C ARG A 454 -8.27 22.09 -4.34
N PHE A 455 -9.03 22.58 -3.35
CA PHE A 455 -8.65 23.73 -2.51
C PHE A 455 -7.24 23.60 -1.88
N TRP A 456 -6.76 22.38 -1.63
CA TRP A 456 -5.42 22.15 -1.10
C TRP A 456 -4.32 22.58 -2.09
N GLU A 457 -4.54 22.48 -3.40
CA GLU A 457 -3.62 22.98 -4.42
C GLU A 457 -3.68 24.51 -4.54
N THR A 458 -4.90 25.08 -4.54
CA THR A 458 -5.10 26.51 -4.80
C THR A 458 -4.81 27.41 -3.61
N ASP A 459 -5.10 26.93 -2.39
CA ASP A 459 -5.03 27.74 -1.18
C ASP A 459 -3.74 27.49 -0.39
N ASN A 460 -3.13 26.31 -0.55
CA ASN A 460 -1.97 25.89 0.24
C ASN A 460 -0.79 25.37 -0.60
N GLU A 461 -0.89 25.35 -1.93
CA GLU A 461 0.17 24.86 -2.82
C GLU A 461 0.57 23.40 -2.53
N ILE A 462 -0.40 22.59 -2.10
CA ILE A 462 -0.18 21.17 -1.78
C ILE A 462 -0.45 20.33 -3.03
N TYR A 463 0.61 19.76 -3.61
CA TYR A 463 0.55 18.82 -4.73
C TYR A 463 1.07 17.46 -4.24
N GLY A 464 0.14 16.58 -3.85
CA GLY A 464 0.45 15.31 -3.19
C GLY A 464 0.97 15.48 -1.74
N GLY A 465 1.44 14.38 -1.14
CA GLY A 465 1.97 14.37 0.22
C GLY A 465 0.92 14.10 1.30
N ILE A 466 1.35 14.18 2.55
CA ILE A 466 0.56 13.86 3.74
C ILE A 466 0.61 15.03 4.71
N SER A 467 -0.57 15.50 5.15
CA SER A 467 -0.69 16.37 6.31
C SER A 467 -1.02 15.57 7.55
N TRP A 468 -0.48 15.96 8.71
CA TRP A 468 -0.57 15.19 9.95
C TRP A 468 -1.27 15.98 11.05
N THR A 469 -2.01 15.28 11.90
CA THR A 469 -2.68 15.88 13.06
C THR A 469 -2.67 14.93 14.24
N THR A 470 -2.63 15.47 15.46
CA THR A 470 -2.85 14.68 16.69
C THR A 470 -4.34 14.36 16.93
N ASP A 471 -5.24 14.84 16.08
CA ASP A 471 -6.65 14.45 16.09
C ASP A 471 -6.84 12.96 15.70
N ILE A 472 -7.99 12.40 16.03
CA ILE A 472 -8.32 10.99 15.77
C ILE A 472 -8.22 10.62 14.29
N ILE A 473 -8.23 11.57 13.35
CA ILE A 473 -8.06 11.27 11.92
C ILE A 473 -6.62 10.90 11.55
N GLY A 474 -5.65 11.31 12.37
CA GLY A 474 -4.20 11.09 12.25
C GLY A 474 -3.54 11.83 11.08
N GLN A 475 -4.10 11.70 9.89
CA GLN A 475 -3.50 12.21 8.66
C GLN A 475 -4.50 12.36 7.51
N ILE A 476 -4.18 13.27 6.59
CA ILE A 476 -4.86 13.44 5.29
C ILE A 476 -3.84 13.23 4.18
N TRP A 477 -4.15 12.33 3.22
CA TRP A 477 -3.34 12.12 2.03
C TRP A 477 -3.98 12.85 0.84
N TYR A 478 -3.17 13.64 0.15
CA TYR A 478 -3.57 14.30 -1.08
C TYR A 478 -3.17 13.42 -2.27
N PRO A 479 -4.01 13.36 -3.33
CA PRO A 479 -3.69 12.59 -4.52
C PRO A 479 -2.35 13.03 -5.12
N SER A 480 -1.53 12.06 -5.53
CA SER A 480 -0.26 12.29 -6.24
C SER A 480 -0.45 12.38 -7.75
N GLU A 481 -1.69 12.18 -8.19
CA GLU A 481 -2.16 12.15 -9.56
C GLU A 481 -3.07 13.35 -9.89
N ASP A 482 -3.29 13.56 -11.19
CA ASP A 482 -4.25 14.53 -11.75
C ASP A 482 -4.11 15.95 -11.16
N PHE A 483 -2.88 16.44 -11.01
CA PHE A 483 -2.62 17.81 -10.58
C PHE A 483 -3.37 18.81 -11.46
N THR A 484 -3.93 19.86 -10.86
CA THR A 484 -4.75 20.91 -11.50
C THR A 484 -6.12 20.46 -12.02
N ALA A 485 -6.53 19.21 -11.77
CA ALA A 485 -7.89 18.77 -12.07
C ALA A 485 -8.94 19.55 -11.24
N HIS A 486 -10.19 19.56 -11.69
CA HIS A 486 -11.26 20.28 -10.98
C HIS A 486 -11.78 19.55 -9.73
N THR A 487 -11.39 18.30 -9.49
CA THR A 487 -11.79 17.49 -8.33
C THR A 487 -10.72 16.43 -8.06
N GLY A 488 -10.86 15.67 -6.97
CA GLY A 488 -9.94 14.59 -6.60
C GLY A 488 -10.43 13.84 -5.37
N VAL A 489 -9.84 12.67 -5.11
CA VAL A 489 -10.15 11.86 -3.92
C VAL A 489 -9.02 12.00 -2.90
N LEU A 490 -9.36 12.34 -1.67
CA LEU A 490 -8.41 12.37 -0.55
C LEU A 490 -8.56 11.11 0.29
N THR A 491 -7.46 10.62 0.86
CA THR A 491 -7.57 9.77 2.06
C THR A 491 -7.75 10.72 3.24
N GLY A 492 -8.97 10.80 3.73
CA GLY A 492 -9.43 11.75 4.73
C GLY A 492 -9.13 11.40 6.18
N ALA A 493 -8.85 10.14 6.44
CA ALA A 493 -8.27 9.66 7.68
C ALA A 493 -7.52 8.37 7.39
N TYR A 494 -6.42 8.14 8.10
CA TYR A 494 -5.77 6.84 8.14
C TYR A 494 -5.13 6.63 9.50
N ASN A 495 -5.65 5.65 10.23
CA ASN A 495 -5.14 5.28 11.55
C ASN A 495 -4.88 3.79 11.65
N ARG A 496 -4.12 3.45 12.68
CA ARG A 496 -3.77 2.08 13.04
C ARG A 496 -3.82 1.88 14.55
N GLY A 497 -3.73 0.62 14.98
CA GLY A 497 -3.64 0.25 16.41
C GLY A 497 -4.85 0.72 17.22
N PRO A 498 -4.68 1.16 18.49
CA PRO A 498 -5.78 1.54 19.36
C PRO A 498 -6.65 2.67 18.79
N LEU A 499 -6.05 3.67 18.13
CA LEU A 499 -6.79 4.75 17.50
C LEU A 499 -7.70 4.23 16.39
N ALA A 500 -7.26 3.25 15.60
CA ALA A 500 -8.12 2.61 14.61
C ALA A 500 -9.26 1.81 15.24
N VAL A 501 -9.03 1.20 16.40
CA VAL A 501 -10.06 0.45 17.14
C VAL A 501 -11.11 1.38 17.71
N ASP A 502 -10.68 2.45 18.37
CA ASP A 502 -11.58 3.47 18.90
C ASP A 502 -12.38 4.13 17.79
N TYR A 503 -11.72 4.43 16.67
CA TYR A 503 -12.40 5.04 15.55
C TYR A 503 -13.39 4.09 14.85
N ALA A 504 -13.07 2.79 14.78
CA ALA A 504 -13.95 1.80 14.18
C ALA A 504 -15.22 1.51 14.99
N LYS A 505 -15.29 1.93 16.27
CA LYS A 505 -16.52 1.89 17.09
C LYS A 505 -17.65 2.77 16.54
N LEU A 506 -17.30 3.73 15.69
CA LEU A 506 -18.26 4.61 15.04
C LEU A 506 -18.88 3.93 13.81
N ASN A 507 -20.15 4.24 13.53
CA ASN A 507 -20.78 3.84 12.27
C ASN A 507 -20.23 4.66 11.08
N ASN A 508 -20.54 4.26 9.84
CA ASN A 508 -19.98 4.90 8.65
C ASN A 508 -20.25 6.42 8.57
N THR A 509 -21.47 6.86 8.89
CA THR A 509 -21.82 8.29 8.86
C THR A 509 -20.97 9.07 9.87
N GLN A 510 -20.81 8.53 11.08
CA GLN A 510 -19.98 9.14 12.12
C GLN A 510 -18.50 9.16 11.74
N ARG A 511 -17.97 8.11 11.11
CA ARG A 511 -16.59 8.09 10.58
C ARG A 511 -16.39 9.19 9.54
N VAL A 512 -17.26 9.25 8.53
CA VAL A 512 -17.20 10.27 7.48
C VAL A 512 -17.27 11.69 8.05
N GLU A 513 -18.16 11.95 8.99
CA GLU A 513 -18.31 13.27 9.63
C GLU A 513 -17.17 13.62 10.58
N THR A 514 -16.65 12.65 11.33
CA THR A 514 -15.49 12.86 12.22
C THR A 514 -14.30 13.28 11.39
N ALA A 515 -14.03 12.56 10.30
CA ALA A 515 -12.91 12.90 9.47
C ALA A 515 -13.12 14.26 8.76
N ARG A 516 -14.36 14.61 8.37
CA ARG A 516 -14.68 15.92 7.79
C ARG A 516 -14.43 17.08 8.77
N LYS A 517 -14.65 16.86 10.07
CA LYS A 517 -14.28 17.82 11.13
C LYS A 517 -12.77 17.93 11.29
N GLY A 518 -12.06 16.81 11.28
CA GLY A 518 -10.59 16.78 11.33
C GLY A 518 -9.95 17.51 10.14
N LEU A 519 -10.55 17.44 8.93
CA LEU A 519 -10.15 18.28 7.80
C LEU A 519 -10.17 19.76 8.16
N GLY A 520 -11.16 20.23 8.92
CA GLY A 520 -11.27 21.62 9.34
C GLY A 520 -10.15 22.10 10.27
N LEU A 521 -9.44 21.17 10.94
CA LEU A 521 -8.27 21.50 11.76
C LEU A 521 -7.05 21.83 10.88
N LEU A 522 -6.87 21.06 9.81
CA LEU A 522 -5.79 21.27 8.84
C LEU A 522 -6.13 22.38 7.84
N HIS A 523 -7.40 22.51 7.47
CA HIS A 523 -7.92 23.44 6.48
C HIS A 523 -9.11 24.25 7.03
N PRO A 524 -8.86 25.29 7.84
CA PRO A 524 -9.91 26.09 8.45
C PRO A 524 -10.94 26.60 7.44
N GLY A 525 -12.22 26.37 7.73
CA GLY A 525 -13.33 26.78 6.86
C GLY A 525 -13.62 25.86 5.66
N LYS A 526 -12.89 24.75 5.49
CA LYS A 526 -13.05 23.84 4.34
C LYS A 526 -13.84 22.56 4.61
N THR A 527 -14.47 22.45 5.78
CA THR A 527 -15.23 21.24 6.16
C THR A 527 -16.38 20.91 5.18
N ASP A 528 -16.92 21.89 4.45
CA ASP A 528 -17.98 21.66 3.46
C ASP A 528 -17.46 21.52 2.02
N GLN A 529 -16.13 21.47 1.83
CA GLN A 529 -15.49 21.28 0.51
C GLN A 529 -15.24 19.83 0.14
N VAL A 530 -15.63 18.88 1.00
CA VAL A 530 -15.53 17.44 0.73
C VAL A 530 -16.89 16.77 0.89
N TYR A 531 -17.14 15.72 0.09
CA TYR A 531 -18.43 15.01 0.04
C TYR A 531 -18.26 13.57 -0.47
N ARG A 532 -19.37 12.80 -0.48
CA ARG A 532 -19.45 11.40 -0.98
C ARG A 532 -18.49 10.44 -0.28
N GLY A 533 -18.37 10.56 1.04
CA GLY A 533 -17.39 9.77 1.80
C GLY A 533 -17.67 8.27 1.86
N VAL A 534 -16.59 7.49 1.92
CA VAL A 534 -16.61 6.04 2.22
C VAL A 534 -15.60 5.74 3.32
N SER A 535 -15.85 4.71 4.13
CA SER A 535 -14.92 4.28 5.18
C SER A 535 -14.73 2.76 5.19
N ILE A 536 -13.57 2.31 5.66
CA ILE A 536 -13.21 0.90 5.76
C ILE A 536 -12.38 0.65 7.01
N ALA A 537 -12.84 -0.27 7.86
CA ALA A 537 -12.10 -0.81 9.00
C ALA A 537 -11.65 -2.24 8.68
N TRP A 538 -10.35 -2.46 8.48
CA TRP A 538 -9.80 -3.73 7.99
C TRP A 538 -9.99 -4.89 8.95
N GLN A 539 -10.09 -4.63 10.25
CA GLN A 539 -10.40 -5.63 11.27
C GLN A 539 -11.84 -6.17 11.15
N TYR A 540 -12.73 -5.47 10.46
CA TYR A 540 -14.10 -5.90 10.20
C TYR A 540 -14.33 -6.30 8.74
N MET A 541 -13.29 -6.39 7.91
CA MET A 541 -13.47 -6.86 6.54
C MET A 541 -13.60 -8.40 6.53
N PRO A 542 -14.58 -8.97 5.80
CA PRO A 542 -14.74 -10.41 5.70
C PRO A 542 -13.44 -11.10 5.26
N HIS A 543 -13.13 -12.22 5.93
CA HIS A 543 -11.92 -13.01 5.67
C HIS A 543 -10.59 -12.26 5.88
N GLN A 544 -10.64 -11.13 6.60
CA GLN A 544 -9.47 -10.43 7.13
C GLN A 544 -9.50 -10.46 8.66
N VAL A 545 -8.41 -10.04 9.27
CA VAL A 545 -8.23 -9.99 10.74
C VAL A 545 -7.58 -8.68 11.20
N GLY A 546 -7.40 -7.73 10.29
CA GLY A 546 -6.65 -6.50 10.52
C GLY A 546 -6.02 -5.95 9.25
N GLY A 547 -5.39 -4.79 9.36
CA GLY A 547 -4.65 -4.15 8.27
C GLY A 547 -3.41 -4.94 7.89
N TRP A 548 -2.62 -5.39 8.86
CA TRP A 548 -1.43 -6.25 8.67
C TRP A 548 -1.07 -6.94 9.98
N ALA A 549 -0.14 -7.89 9.95
CA ALA A 549 0.41 -8.42 11.20
C ALA A 549 1.32 -7.38 11.84
N SER A 550 1.27 -7.17 13.16
CA SER A 550 2.26 -6.37 13.89
C SER A 550 3.67 -6.83 13.52
N ASP A 551 4.72 -6.00 13.66
CA ASP A 551 6.07 -6.38 13.21
C ASP A 551 6.55 -7.67 13.89
N THR A 552 6.27 -8.81 13.27
CA THR A 552 6.45 -10.13 13.84
C THR A 552 7.89 -10.59 13.72
N ALA A 553 8.66 -9.99 12.82
CA ALA A 553 9.93 -10.53 12.39
C ALA A 553 11.14 -9.78 12.97
N SER A 554 10.96 -8.51 13.38
CA SER A 554 12.08 -7.65 13.80
C SER A 554 12.19 -7.43 15.31
N THR A 555 11.10 -7.50 16.09
CA THR A 555 11.14 -7.18 17.53
C THR A 555 11.43 -8.41 18.39
N ASP A 556 12.18 -8.24 19.48
CA ASP A 556 12.52 -9.35 20.41
C ASP A 556 11.28 -10.06 20.95
N SER A 557 10.19 -9.31 21.16
CA SER A 557 8.93 -9.84 21.70
C SER A 557 8.13 -10.70 20.71
N THR A 558 8.34 -10.53 19.40
CA THR A 558 7.53 -11.18 18.35
C THR A 558 8.32 -12.12 17.45
N LYS A 559 9.66 -11.96 17.36
CA LYS A 559 10.54 -12.74 16.49
C LYS A 559 10.41 -14.25 16.67
N GLN A 560 10.16 -14.71 17.90
CA GLN A 560 9.94 -16.14 18.17
C GLN A 560 8.68 -16.65 17.47
N ALA A 561 7.58 -15.88 17.49
CA ALA A 561 6.35 -16.26 16.80
C ALA A 561 6.56 -16.32 15.29
N TYR A 562 7.32 -15.38 14.72
CA TYR A 562 7.66 -15.40 13.30
C TYR A 562 8.50 -16.63 12.91
N GLN A 563 9.54 -16.95 13.67
CA GLN A 563 10.34 -18.17 13.45
C GLN A 563 9.49 -19.43 13.50
N GLN A 564 8.57 -19.51 14.46
CA GLN A 564 7.63 -20.61 14.60
C GLN A 564 6.72 -20.75 13.35
N ILE A 565 6.04 -19.68 12.93
CA ILE A 565 5.12 -19.71 11.78
C ILE A 565 5.83 -19.84 10.42
N THR A 566 7.17 -19.74 10.38
CA THR A 566 7.96 -19.94 9.16
C THR A 566 8.78 -21.23 9.16
N THR A 567 8.53 -22.10 10.15
CA THR A 567 9.19 -23.41 10.26
C THR A 567 8.41 -24.48 9.49
N PHE A 568 9.05 -25.09 8.48
CA PHE A 568 8.48 -26.17 7.66
C PHE A 568 9.40 -27.40 7.63
N GLU A 569 8.83 -28.60 7.52
CA GLU A 569 9.61 -29.83 7.31
C GLU A 569 10.23 -29.90 5.91
N LYS A 570 11.34 -30.64 5.74
CA LYS A 570 12.03 -30.77 4.46
C LYS A 570 11.17 -31.38 3.34
N ASN A 571 10.30 -32.33 3.71
CA ASN A 571 9.35 -33.02 2.82
C ASN A 571 7.93 -32.44 2.93
N ALA A 572 7.78 -31.22 3.45
CA ALA A 572 6.48 -30.57 3.58
C ALA A 572 5.79 -30.43 2.22
N ARG A 573 4.46 -30.56 2.23
CA ARG A 573 3.59 -30.36 1.06
C ARG A 573 2.67 -29.15 1.22
N PHE A 574 2.74 -28.51 2.38
CA PHE A 574 1.96 -27.34 2.75
C PHE A 574 2.94 -26.22 3.11
N PHE A 575 2.72 -25.05 2.52
CA PHE A 575 3.52 -23.86 2.73
C PHE A 575 2.62 -22.64 2.91
N CYS A 576 3.17 -21.56 3.45
CA CYS A 576 2.46 -20.30 3.58
C CYS A 576 3.15 -19.18 2.79
N ALA A 577 2.38 -18.20 2.36
CA ALA A 577 2.86 -16.99 1.69
C ALA A 577 1.94 -15.80 1.98
N GLY A 578 2.45 -14.59 1.88
CA GLY A 578 1.78 -13.35 2.28
C GLY A 578 2.72 -12.44 3.06
N ASP A 579 2.36 -11.18 3.21
CA ASP A 579 3.16 -10.19 3.95
C ASP A 579 3.45 -10.63 5.41
N THR A 580 2.47 -11.24 6.09
CA THR A 580 2.66 -11.82 7.44
C THR A 580 3.71 -12.93 7.50
N TRP A 581 3.99 -13.59 6.37
CA TRP A 581 4.95 -14.68 6.26
C TRP A 581 6.29 -14.18 5.70
N SER A 582 6.61 -12.92 5.98
CA SER A 582 7.83 -12.24 5.55
C SER A 582 8.36 -11.29 6.62
N TYR A 583 9.58 -10.79 6.44
CA TYR A 583 10.15 -9.71 7.26
C TYR A 583 9.55 -8.32 6.93
N LEU A 584 8.53 -8.24 6.07
CA LEU A 584 7.91 -7.00 5.60
C LEU A 584 6.37 -7.07 5.72
N PRO A 585 5.81 -7.29 6.93
CA PRO A 585 4.36 -7.24 7.11
C PRO A 585 3.81 -5.84 6.76
N GLY A 586 2.60 -5.78 6.20
CA GLY A 586 1.99 -4.53 5.74
C GLY A 586 2.47 -4.05 4.37
N TRP A 587 3.42 -4.76 3.75
CA TRP A 587 3.96 -4.41 2.44
C TRP A 587 3.71 -5.48 1.38
N GLN A 588 3.37 -5.03 0.17
CA GLN A 588 3.21 -5.93 -0.98
C GLN A 588 4.52 -6.62 -1.40
N GLU A 589 5.68 -6.02 -1.11
CA GLU A 589 6.99 -6.68 -1.28
C GLU A 589 7.06 -7.97 -0.45
N GLY A 590 6.61 -7.93 0.81
CA GLY A 590 6.50 -9.10 1.68
C GLY A 590 5.60 -10.18 1.09
N SER A 591 4.48 -9.78 0.47
CA SER A 591 3.58 -10.71 -0.23
C SER A 591 4.22 -11.38 -1.44
N VAL A 592 4.96 -10.63 -2.27
CA VAL A 592 5.62 -11.16 -3.48
C VAL A 592 6.80 -12.06 -3.11
N THR A 593 7.65 -11.59 -2.20
CA THR A 593 8.87 -12.32 -1.76
C THR A 593 8.53 -13.64 -1.07
N SER A 594 7.54 -13.66 -0.17
CA SER A 594 7.07 -14.89 0.46
C SER A 594 6.40 -15.85 -0.52
N ALA A 595 5.67 -15.36 -1.53
CA ALA A 595 5.13 -16.18 -2.61
C ALA A 595 6.26 -16.89 -3.39
N TYR A 596 7.32 -16.16 -3.72
CA TYR A 596 8.52 -16.73 -4.33
C TYR A 596 9.20 -17.76 -3.42
N CYS A 597 9.28 -17.50 -2.11
CA CYS A 597 9.78 -18.48 -1.15
C CYS A 597 8.95 -19.77 -1.13
N ALA A 598 7.61 -19.69 -1.10
CA ALA A 598 6.76 -20.87 -1.12
C ALA A 598 6.89 -21.67 -2.43
N VAL A 599 7.11 -21.01 -3.57
CA VAL A 599 7.36 -21.71 -4.84
C VAL A 599 8.74 -22.39 -4.86
N ASN A 600 9.78 -21.72 -4.35
CA ASN A 600 11.11 -22.33 -4.16
C ASN A 600 11.04 -23.51 -3.17
N ALA A 601 10.17 -23.44 -2.17
CA ALA A 601 9.92 -24.53 -1.24
C ALA A 601 9.41 -25.79 -1.91
N ILE A 602 8.39 -25.64 -2.76
CA ILE A 602 7.87 -26.74 -3.58
C ILE A 602 8.99 -27.30 -4.47
N ALA A 603 9.79 -26.44 -5.09
CA ALA A 603 10.89 -26.87 -5.94
C ALA A 603 11.95 -27.66 -5.18
N ARG A 604 12.32 -27.21 -3.98
CA ARG A 604 13.23 -27.93 -3.08
C ARG A 604 12.66 -29.27 -2.64
N THR A 605 11.37 -29.36 -2.34
CA THR A 605 10.75 -30.66 -1.99
C THR A 605 10.76 -31.65 -3.16
N MET A 606 10.64 -31.15 -4.40
CA MET A 606 10.66 -31.99 -5.61
C MET A 606 12.08 -32.40 -6.03
N ASP A 607 13.06 -31.51 -5.86
CA ASP A 607 14.47 -31.73 -6.23
C ASP A 607 15.41 -31.05 -5.22
N PRO A 608 15.64 -31.67 -4.05
CA PRO A 608 16.43 -31.07 -2.97
C PRO A 608 17.89 -30.83 -3.34
N ALA A 609 18.45 -31.63 -4.26
CA ALA A 609 19.84 -31.53 -4.66
C ALA A 609 20.09 -30.27 -5.51
N LYS A 610 19.10 -29.86 -6.32
CA LYS A 610 19.22 -28.71 -7.21
C LYS A 610 18.77 -27.39 -6.57
N TYR A 611 17.85 -27.44 -5.61
CA TYR A 611 17.25 -26.25 -4.99
C TYR A 611 17.49 -26.18 -3.47
N SER A 612 18.65 -26.67 -3.00
CA SER A 612 19.05 -26.59 -1.58
C SER A 612 19.36 -25.17 -1.10
N ASP A 613 19.89 -24.34 -2.00
CA ASP A 613 20.49 -23.04 -1.69
C ASP A 613 19.53 -21.89 -2.02
N CYS A 614 18.48 -21.77 -1.21
CA CYS A 614 17.55 -20.65 -1.30
C CYS A 614 17.52 -19.91 0.04
N ALA A 615 17.67 -18.57 -0.01
CA ALA A 615 17.68 -17.70 1.17
C ALA A 615 16.45 -17.87 2.08
N CYS A 616 15.34 -18.41 1.55
CA CYS A 616 14.14 -18.73 2.32
C CYS A 616 14.31 -19.88 3.33
N PHE A 617 15.46 -20.58 3.31
CA PHE A 617 15.74 -21.78 4.12
C PHE A 617 17.09 -21.77 4.84
N GLN A 618 17.82 -20.67 4.73
CA GLN A 618 19.02 -20.37 5.51
C GLN A 618 18.60 -19.48 6.68
#